data_AF-A0A957V119-F1
#
_entry.id   AF-A0A957V119-F1
#
_cell.length_a   1.000
_cell.length_b   1.000
_cell.length_c   1.000
_cell.angle_alpha   90.00
_cell.angle_beta   90.00
_cell.angle_gamma   90.00
#
_symmetry.space_group_name_H-M   'P 1'
#
loop_
_entity.id
_entity.type
_entity.pdbx_description
1 polymer ?
#
loop_
_entity_poly.entity_id
_entity_poly.type
_entity_poly.pdbx_seq_one_letter_code
_entity_poly.pdbx_strand_id
1 'polypeptide(L)'
;MTFVNVLRTALSGIAANKLRTGLTMLGIIIGVASVIATLALGNGARAAVENSFRFLGSDQIQVSGQFTVEDGEPKPAGKLLSYEDGLTLPDAAPLIDRVEMTVRG
;
A
#
# COMPACT_ATOMS: atom_id res chain seq x y z
N MET A 1 -14.04 39.14 36.16
CA MET A 1 -12.84 38.29 35.97
C MET A 1 -12.58 38.18 34.47
N THR A 2 -11.60 38.92 33.95
CA THR A 2 -11.25 38.91 32.52
C THR A 2 -10.45 37.67 32.15
N PHE A 3 -10.69 37.10 30.96
CA PHE A 3 -9.99 35.92 30.44
C PHE A 3 -8.45 36.06 30.50
N VAL A 4 -7.95 37.28 30.24
CA VAL A 4 -6.53 37.63 30.33
C VAL A 4 -5.96 37.39 31.74
N ASN A 5 -6.72 37.71 32.79
CA ASN A 5 -6.27 37.48 34.17
C ASN A 5 -6.23 35.98 34.53
N VAL A 6 -7.17 35.19 33.99
CA VAL A 6 -7.16 33.73 34.17
C VAL A 6 -5.95 33.10 33.49
N LEU A 7 -5.66 33.50 32.25
CA LEU A 7 -4.49 33.03 31.52
C LEU A 7 -3.18 33.39 32.23
N ARG A 8 -3.06 34.61 32.74
CA ARG A 8 -1.89 35.07 33.50
C ARG A 8 -1.68 34.23 34.77
N THR A 9 -2.75 33.98 35.53
CA THR A 9 -2.68 33.16 36.76
C THR A 9 -2.32 31.70 36.46
N ALA A 10 -2.87 31.12 35.39
CA ALA A 10 -2.54 29.76 34.98
C ALA A 10 -1.06 29.62 34.58
N LEU A 11 -0.53 30.58 33.82
CA LEU A 11 0.90 30.61 33.43
C LEU A 11 1.82 30.77 34.66
N SER A 12 1.44 31.61 35.62
CA SER A 12 2.17 31.72 36.89
C SER A 12 2.16 30.41 37.69
N GLY A 13 1.05 29.68 37.71
CA GLY A 13 0.95 28.38 38.37
C GLY A 13 1.85 27.30 37.73
N ILE A 14 1.93 27.28 36.39
CA ILE A 14 2.84 26.41 35.64
C ILE A 14 4.30 26.76 35.95
N ALA A 15 4.65 28.04 36.01
CA ALA A 15 6.00 28.50 36.31
C ALA A 15 6.43 28.20 37.76
N ALA A 16 5.48 28.11 38.70
CA ALA A 16 5.74 27.79 40.10
C ALA A 16 6.09 26.30 40.33
N ASN A 17 5.62 25.38 39.47
CA ASN A 17 5.82 23.94 39.64
C ASN A 17 6.44 23.26 38.41
N LYS A 18 7.63 23.74 38.03
CA LYS A 18 8.36 23.36 36.82
C LYS A 18 8.53 21.85 36.65
N LEU A 19 8.86 21.12 37.73
CA LEU A 19 9.10 19.66 37.66
C LEU A 19 7.81 18.89 37.38
N ARG A 20 6.73 19.19 38.11
CA ARG A 20 5.46 18.49 37.91
C ARG A 20 4.90 18.76 36.51
N THR A 21 4.86 20.03 36.12
CA THR A 21 4.31 20.41 34.81
C THR A 21 5.18 19.87 33.67
N GLY A 22 6.50 19.88 33.82
CA GLY A 22 7.42 19.30 32.86
C GLY A 22 7.20 17.79 32.68
N LEU A 23 7.11 17.04 33.78
CA LEU A 23 6.93 15.58 33.71
C LEU A 23 5.56 15.19 33.12
N THR A 24 4.49 15.93 33.43
CA THR A 24 3.17 15.70 32.82
C THR A 24 3.16 16.00 31.32
N MET A 25 3.83 17.08 30.89
CA MET A 25 3.93 17.41 29.47
C MET A 25 4.76 16.35 28.72
N LEU A 26 5.88 15.92 29.30
CA LEU A 26 6.72 14.88 28.74
C LEU A 26 5.95 13.57 28.53
N GLY A 27 5.16 13.15 29.52
CA GLY A 27 4.33 11.95 29.43
C GLY A 27 3.34 12.01 28.27
N ILE A 28 2.66 13.14 28.09
CA ILE A 28 1.70 13.34 26.99
C ILE A 28 2.43 13.34 25.63
N ILE A 29 3.59 14.01 25.53
CA ILE A 29 4.38 14.06 24.28
C ILE A 29 4.82 12.66 23.86
N ILE A 30 5.42 11.89 24.77
CA ILE A 30 5.88 10.52 24.47
C ILE A 30 4.69 9.59 24.20
N GLY A 31 3.61 9.74 24.97
CA GLY A 31 2.38 8.95 24.80
C GLY A 31 1.79 9.13 23.41
N VAL A 32 1.56 10.38 22.98
CA VAL A 32 0.98 10.69 21.66
C VAL A 32 1.97 10.31 20.54
N ALA A 33 3.26 10.55 20.72
CA ALA A 33 4.28 10.19 19.72
C ALA A 33 4.33 8.68 19.45
N SER A 34 4.27 7.84 20.50
CA SER A 34 4.30 6.38 20.33
C SER A 34 3.07 5.83 19.60
N VAL A 35 1.89 6.39 19.87
CA VAL A 35 0.65 6.03 19.18
C VAL A 35 0.74 6.41 17.70
N ILE A 36 1.14 7.64 17.38
CA ILE A 36 1.29 8.09 15.99
C ILE A 36 2.30 7.22 15.23
N ALA A 37 3.46 6.93 15.84
CA ALA A 37 4.49 6.10 15.23
C ALA A 37 3.98 4.69 14.92
N THR A 38 3.28 4.07 15.87
CA THR A 38 2.74 2.71 15.69
C THR A 38 1.66 2.68 14.60
N LEU A 39 0.80 3.70 14.53
CA LEU A 39 -0.20 3.82 13.47
C LEU A 39 0.43 4.02 12.09
N ALA A 40 1.45 4.88 12.00
CA ALA A 40 2.19 5.11 10.76
C ALA A 40 2.88 3.82 10.27
N LEU A 41 3.57 3.12 11.17
CA LEU A 41 4.18 1.82 10.88
C LEU A 41 3.15 0.77 10.49
N GLY A 42 2.04 0.68 11.22
CA GLY A 42 0.96 -0.27 10.94
C GLY A 42 0.37 -0.07 9.55
N ASN A 43 0.03 1.18 9.21
CA ASN A 43 -0.51 1.51 7.89
C ASN A 43 0.52 1.30 6.78
N GLY A 44 1.79 1.67 7.00
CA GLY A 44 2.87 1.47 6.04
C GLY A 44 3.15 -0.01 5.78
N ALA A 45 3.20 -0.83 6.83
CA ALA A 45 3.36 -2.28 6.73
C ALA A 45 2.18 -2.91 5.98
N ARG A 46 0.94 -2.48 6.29
CA ARG A 46 -0.26 -2.96 5.61
C ARG A 46 -0.23 -2.63 4.12
N ALA A 47 0.18 -1.41 3.75
CA ALA A 47 0.34 -1.00 2.36
C ALA A 47 1.46 -1.78 1.64
N ALA A 48 2.58 -2.05 2.32
CA ALA A 48 3.67 -2.85 1.77
C ALA A 48 3.23 -4.29 1.49
N VAL A 49 2.54 -4.91 2.45
CA VAL A 49 1.97 -6.25 2.30
C VAL A 49 0.95 -6.27 1.16
N GLU A 50 0.01 -5.31 1.12
CA GLU A 50 -0.94 -5.18 0.02
C GLU A 50 -0.22 -5.13 -1.32
N ASN A 51 0.77 -4.25 -1.49
CA ASN A 51 1.55 -4.16 -2.73
C ASN A 51 2.28 -5.45 -3.09
N SER A 52 2.80 -6.18 -2.10
CA SER A 52 3.39 -7.50 -2.30
C SER A 52 2.38 -8.61 -2.58
N PHE A 53 1.08 -8.39 -2.43
CA PHE A 53 0.05 -9.38 -2.78
C PHE A 53 -0.87 -8.90 -3.91
N ARG A 54 -0.73 -7.65 -4.39
CA ARG A 54 -1.47 -7.12 -5.54
C ARG A 54 -1.35 -8.00 -6.79
N PHE A 55 -0.23 -8.71 -6.97
CA PHE A 55 -0.06 -9.65 -8.08
C PHE A 55 -0.91 -10.93 -7.95
N LEU A 56 -1.39 -11.28 -6.76
CA LEU A 56 -2.36 -12.35 -6.52
C LEU A 56 -3.81 -11.85 -6.57
N GLY A 57 -4.01 -10.53 -6.63
CA GLY A 57 -5.31 -9.86 -6.56
C GLY A 57 -5.92 -9.52 -7.93
N SER A 58 -6.92 -8.65 -7.92
CA SER A 58 -7.81 -8.28 -9.04
C SER A 58 -7.15 -7.61 -10.25
N ASP A 59 -5.83 -7.41 -10.24
CA ASP A 59 -5.05 -6.83 -11.35
C ASP A 59 -4.40 -7.93 -12.22
N GLN A 60 -4.70 -9.21 -11.97
CA GLN A 60 -4.19 -10.32 -12.76
C GLN A 60 -5.13 -10.64 -13.94
N ILE A 61 -4.63 -10.46 -15.16
CA ILE A 61 -5.30 -10.89 -16.39
C ILE A 61 -4.60 -12.15 -16.89
N GLN A 62 -5.29 -13.30 -16.85
CA GLN A 62 -4.79 -14.55 -17.39
C GLN A 62 -5.23 -14.72 -18.84
N VAL A 63 -4.27 -14.78 -19.76
CA VAL A 63 -4.52 -15.01 -21.19
C VAL A 63 -4.04 -16.42 -21.56
N SER A 64 -4.95 -17.26 -22.03
CA SER A 64 -4.65 -18.61 -22.53
C SER A 64 -5.15 -18.76 -23.96
N GLY A 65 -4.33 -19.37 -24.83
CA GLY A 65 -4.73 -19.70 -26.20
C GLY A 65 -5.87 -20.70 -26.20
N GLN A 66 -6.91 -20.44 -27.01
CA GLN A 66 -8.03 -21.34 -27.19
C GLN A 66 -7.74 -22.31 -28.35
N PHE A 67 -8.05 -23.59 -28.17
CA PHE A 67 -7.99 -24.60 -29.23
C PHE A 67 -9.42 -25.03 -29.58
N THR A 68 -9.74 -25.06 -30.88
CA THR A 68 -11.03 -25.53 -31.40
C THR A 68 -10.78 -26.79 -32.22
N VAL A 69 -11.57 -27.83 -31.97
CA VAL A 69 -11.52 -29.05 -32.77
C VAL A 69 -12.37 -28.84 -34.01
N GLU A 70 -11.74 -28.78 -35.17
CA GLU A 70 -12.41 -28.67 -36.47
C GLU A 70 -11.95 -29.85 -37.32
N ASP A 71 -12.90 -30.69 -37.73
CA ASP A 71 -12.67 -31.91 -38.52
C ASP A 71 -11.82 -32.99 -37.81
N GLY A 72 -12.05 -33.18 -36.50
CA GLY A 72 -11.38 -34.22 -35.70
C GLY A 72 -9.94 -33.90 -35.30
N GLU A 73 -9.36 -32.80 -35.82
CA GLU A 73 -8.02 -32.33 -35.44
C GLU A 73 -8.11 -31.09 -34.53
N PRO A 74 -7.32 -31.03 -33.43
CA PRO A 74 -7.20 -29.82 -32.63
C PRO A 74 -6.50 -28.73 -33.44
N LYS A 75 -7.22 -27.67 -33.82
CA LYS A 75 -6.64 -26.48 -34.46
C LYS A 75 -6.66 -25.31 -33.47
N PRO A 76 -5.63 -24.47 -33.42
CA PRO A 76 -5.67 -23.27 -32.60
C PRO A 76 -6.76 -22.32 -33.12
N ALA A 77 -7.58 -21.79 -32.21
CA ALA A 77 -8.60 -20.80 -32.52
C ALA A 77 -7.93 -19.42 -32.67
N GLY A 78 -7.24 -19.21 -33.79
CA GLY A 78 -6.55 -17.95 -34.11
C GLY A 78 -5.02 -18.04 -34.02
N LYS A 79 -4.36 -16.87 -33.93
CA LYS A 79 -2.89 -16.78 -33.83
C LYS A 79 -2.42 -17.43 -32.52
N LEU A 80 -1.48 -18.37 -32.63
CA LEU A 80 -0.82 -18.98 -31.47
C LEU A 80 -0.10 -17.88 -30.67
N LEU A 81 -0.29 -17.87 -29.34
CA LEU A 81 0.45 -17.00 -28.45
C LEU A 81 1.92 -17.45 -28.45
N SER A 82 2.77 -16.69 -29.12
CA SER A 82 4.21 -16.96 -29.17
C SER A 82 4.92 -16.22 -28.02
N TYR A 83 6.08 -16.73 -27.60
CA TYR A 83 6.94 -16.09 -26.60
C TYR A 83 7.28 -14.62 -26.98
N GLU A 84 7.37 -14.33 -28.28
CA GLU A 84 7.61 -12.99 -28.82
C GLU A 84 6.43 -12.03 -28.61
N ASP A 85 5.19 -12.54 -28.59
CA ASP A 85 4.01 -11.75 -28.24
C ASP A 85 4.02 -11.41 -26.73
N GLY A 86 4.54 -12.33 -25.90
CA GLY A 86 4.76 -12.12 -24.46
C GLY A 86 5.66 -10.92 -24.12
N LEU A 87 6.71 -10.71 -24.92
CA LEU A 87 7.70 -9.65 -24.72
C LEU A 87 7.22 -8.26 -25.20
N THR A 88 6.29 -8.23 -26.15
CA THR A 88 5.81 -6.97 -26.78
C THR A 88 4.54 -6.42 -26.11
N LEU A 89 3.84 -7.23 -25.30
CA LEU A 89 2.68 -6.83 -24.52
C LEU A 89 2.92 -5.66 -23.54
N PRO A 90 4.07 -5.56 -22.83
CA PRO A 90 4.37 -4.41 -21.96
C PRO A 90 4.50 -3.09 -22.74
N ASP A 91 5.03 -3.15 -23.97
CA ASP A 91 5.25 -1.97 -24.82
C ASP A 91 3.96 -1.53 -25.52
N ALA A 92 3.06 -2.46 -25.82
CA ALA A 92 1.79 -2.19 -26.51
C ALA A 92 0.69 -1.65 -25.57
N ALA A 93 0.78 -1.94 -24.27
CA ALA A 93 -0.20 -1.52 -23.27
C ALA A 93 0.51 -0.92 -22.03
N PRO A 94 0.54 0.42 -21.89
CA PRO A 94 1.28 1.11 -20.82
C PRO A 94 0.71 0.88 -19.40
N LEU A 95 -0.31 0.04 -19.26
CA LEU A 95 -0.92 -0.35 -17.99
C LEU A 95 -0.39 -1.70 -17.48
N ILE A 96 0.41 -2.43 -18.26
CA ILE A 96 0.93 -3.74 -17.90
C ILE A 96 2.32 -3.57 -17.27
N ASP A 97 2.40 -3.69 -15.94
CA ASP A 97 3.65 -3.56 -15.18
C ASP A 97 4.54 -4.80 -15.31
N ARG A 98 3.94 -5.99 -15.42
CA ARG A 98 4.65 -7.28 -15.57
C ARG A 98 3.86 -8.30 -16.39
N VAL A 99 4.57 -9.03 -17.24
CA VAL A 99 4.07 -10.20 -17.96
C VAL A 99 4.85 -11.43 -17.52
N GLU A 100 4.15 -12.46 -17.07
CA GLU A 100 4.71 -13.79 -16.80
C GLU A 100 4.07 -14.77 -17.79
N MET A 101 4.91 -15.56 -18.47
CA MET A 101 4.46 -16.45 -19.53
C MET A 101 4.95 -17.87 -19.26
N THR A 102 4.02 -18.80 -19.11
CA THR A 102 4.32 -20.22 -18.91
C THR A 102 4.08 -20.98 -20.20
N VAL A 103 5.15 -21.47 -20.83
CA VAL A 103 5.07 -22.34 -22.01
C VAL A 103 4.97 -23.78 -21.53
N ARG A 104 3.83 -24.43 -21.79
CA ARG A 104 3.71 -25.89 -21.65
C ARG A 104 4.32 -26.52 -22.90
N GLY A 105 5.52 -27.07 -22.75
CA GLY A 105 6.14 -27.97 -23.74
C GLY A 105 5.53 -29.37 -23.69
#